data_AF-A0A7J3MXQ5-F1
#
_entry.id   AF-A0A7J3MXQ5-F1
#
_cell.length_a   1.000
_cell.length_b   1.000
_cell.length_c   1.000
_cell.angle_alpha   90.00
_cell.angle_beta   90.00
_cell.angle_gamma   90.00
#
_symmetry.space_group_name_H-M   'P 1'
#
loop_
_entity.id
_entity.type
_entity.pdbx_description
1 polymer ?
#
loop_
_entity_poly.entity_id
_entity_poly.type
_entity_poly.pdbx_seq_one_letter_code
_entity_poly.pdbx_strand_id
1 'polypeptide(L)'
;MGIRWIDIIEKIYREIDDIVINCSSCSPSSRCVEELTQSLPIGIRVLGECCACVFETVLETIPTIDRLYTHLDTGDSVAIYALDDIIVEISQTSVMLIPTTLLTSYLDLIDESGYRDAEVVRNWLKSRVEH
;
A
#
# COMPACT_ATOMS: atom_id res chain seq x y z
N MET A 1 -18.64 -6.57 -3.72
CA MET A 1 -18.39 -5.33 -2.96
C MET A 1 -16.94 -5.44 -2.55
N GLY A 2 -16.07 -4.62 -3.12
CA GLY A 2 -14.65 -4.71 -2.85
C GLY A 2 -14.30 -4.02 -1.54
N ILE A 3 -13.01 -3.99 -1.23
CA ILE A 3 -12.47 -3.46 0.01
C ILE A 3 -12.02 -2.03 -0.25
N ARG A 4 -12.42 -1.11 0.61
CA ARG A 4 -12.10 0.32 0.49
C ARG A 4 -11.07 0.74 1.53
N TRP A 5 -10.44 1.88 1.28
CA TRP A 5 -9.51 2.54 2.19
C TRP A 5 -10.04 2.62 3.62
N ILE A 6 -11.31 3.02 3.78
CA ILE A 6 -11.92 3.18 5.10
C ILE A 6 -11.96 1.86 5.89
N ASP A 7 -12.17 0.73 5.21
CA ASP A 7 -12.24 -0.59 5.85
C ASP A 7 -10.85 -0.98 6.41
N ILE A 8 -9.78 -0.64 5.69
CA ILE A 8 -8.39 -0.85 6.15
C ILE A 8 -8.06 0.06 7.32
N ILE A 9 -8.39 1.34 7.21
CA ILE A 9 -8.07 2.32 8.25
C ILE A 9 -8.81 2.01 9.54
N GLU A 10 -10.10 1.67 9.48
CA GLU A 10 -10.85 1.26 10.67
C GLU A 10 -10.21 0.05 11.34
N LYS A 11 -9.73 -0.93 10.55
CA LYS A 11 -9.02 -2.10 11.08
C LYS A 11 -7.69 -1.72 11.74
N ILE A 12 -6.88 -0.88 11.09
CA ILE A 12 -5.62 -0.37 11.65
C ILE A 12 -5.88 0.34 12.98
N TYR A 13 -6.80 1.32 13.01
CA TYR A 13 -7.08 2.10 14.22
C TYR A 13 -7.63 1.25 15.36
N ARG A 14 -8.42 0.21 15.05
CA ARG A 14 -8.99 -0.70 16.06
C ARG A 14 -7.96 -1.67 16.65
N GLU A 15 -7.00 -2.11 15.84
CA GLU A 15 -6.10 -3.22 16.17
C GLU A 15 -4.63 -2.79 16.27
N ILE A 16 -4.33 -1.48 16.26
CA ILE A 16 -2.96 -0.97 16.17
C ILE A 16 -2.05 -1.52 17.27
N ASP A 17 -2.55 -1.60 18.50
CA ASP A 17 -1.77 -2.08 19.66
C ASP A 17 -1.35 -3.54 19.50
N ASP A 18 -2.14 -4.36 18.81
CA ASP A 18 -1.81 -5.76 18.51
C ASP A 18 -0.91 -5.88 17.27
N ILE A 19 -1.15 -5.05 16.25
CA ILE A 19 -0.38 -5.04 14.99
C ILE A 19 1.08 -4.68 15.25
N VAL A 20 1.31 -3.61 16.03
CA VAL A 20 2.65 -3.05 16.24
C VAL A 20 3.56 -3.95 17.07
N ILE A 21 3.03 -4.95 17.78
CA ILE A 21 3.83 -5.97 18.48
C ILE A 21 4.78 -6.68 17.51
N ASN A 22 4.35 -6.87 16.26
CA ASN A 22 5.14 -7.52 15.23
C ASN A 22 5.94 -6.53 14.36
N CYS A 23 5.85 -5.22 14.64
CA CYS A 23 6.51 -4.17 13.88
C CYS A 23 7.62 -3.51 14.69
N SER A 24 8.82 -4.09 14.65
CA SER A 24 10.01 -3.53 15.33
C SER A 24 10.38 -2.10 14.89
N SER A 25 9.94 -1.70 13.70
CA SER A 25 10.13 -0.34 13.15
C SER A 25 9.20 0.71 13.78
N CYS A 26 8.17 0.30 14.52
CA CYS A 26 7.20 1.18 15.16
C CYS A 26 7.57 1.50 16.62
N SER A 27 8.53 2.41 16.79
CA SER A 27 8.82 3.04 18.08
C SER A 27 8.75 4.56 17.96
N PRO A 28 7.75 5.25 18.54
CA PRO A 28 6.62 4.72 19.32
C PRO A 28 5.57 3.97 18.47
N SER A 29 4.73 3.15 19.12
CA SER A 29 3.66 2.38 18.46
C SER A 29 2.62 3.23 17.76
N SER A 30 2.45 4.49 18.16
CA SER A 30 1.52 5.45 17.55
C SER A 30 2.03 6.07 16.25
N ARG A 31 3.31 5.88 15.90
CA ARG A 31 3.97 6.63 14.82
C ARG A 31 3.24 6.52 13.47
N CYS A 32 2.79 5.33 13.10
CA CYS A 32 2.05 5.19 11.85
C CYS A 32 0.68 5.88 11.89
N VAL A 33 -0.03 5.75 13.01
CA VAL A 33 -1.35 6.36 13.19
C VAL A 33 -1.27 7.89 13.15
N GLU A 34 -0.20 8.47 13.69
CA GLU A 34 0.07 9.92 13.64
C GLU A 34 0.30 10.42 12.20
N GLU A 35 0.87 9.60 11.32
CA GLU A 35 1.07 9.91 9.90
C GLU A 35 -0.18 9.63 9.05
N LEU A 36 -1.09 8.79 9.53
CA LEU A 36 -2.27 8.32 8.79
C LEU A 36 -3.46 9.27 8.87
N THR A 37 -3.99 9.65 7.71
CA THR A 37 -5.26 10.37 7.62
C THR A 37 -6.42 9.40 7.50
N GLN A 38 -7.51 9.64 8.25
CA GLN A 38 -8.72 8.82 8.12
C GLN A 38 -9.44 9.02 6.78
N SER A 39 -9.31 10.21 6.18
CA SER A 39 -9.81 10.49 4.83
C SER A 39 -8.95 9.80 3.76
N LEU A 40 -9.57 9.48 2.63
CA LEU A 40 -8.85 9.09 1.42
C LEU A 40 -7.77 10.14 1.08
N PRO A 41 -6.54 9.73 0.73
CA PRO A 41 -5.52 10.68 0.28
C PRO A 41 -5.98 11.47 -0.95
N ILE A 42 -5.70 12.77 -0.98
CA ILE A 42 -6.02 13.64 -2.13
C ILE A 42 -4.91 13.54 -3.21
N GLY A 43 -3.75 13.01 -2.85
CA GLY A 43 -2.57 12.84 -3.69
C GLY A 43 -1.82 11.55 -3.36
N ILE A 44 -0.78 11.25 -4.14
CA ILE A 44 0.16 10.16 -3.81
C ILE A 44 0.89 10.51 -2.51
N ARG A 45 0.88 9.60 -1.55
CA ARG A 45 1.52 9.78 -0.24
C ARG A 45 2.49 8.64 0.02
N VAL A 46 3.67 8.97 0.54
CA VAL A 46 4.65 7.98 0.98
C VAL A 46 4.74 8.07 2.49
N LEU A 47 4.56 6.94 3.18
CA LEU A 47 4.72 6.80 4.61
C LEU A 47 5.92 5.89 4.91
N GLY A 48 6.50 6.04 6.09
CA GLY A 48 7.72 5.34 6.46
C GLY A 48 7.56 3.85 6.80
N GLU A 49 8.68 3.25 7.17
CA GLU A 49 8.85 1.82 7.50
C GLU A 49 7.86 1.29 8.55
N CYS A 50 7.53 2.10 9.58
CA CYS A 50 6.51 1.70 10.56
C CYS A 50 5.14 1.47 9.90
N CYS A 51 4.73 2.38 9.01
CA CYS A 51 3.49 2.17 8.26
C CYS A 51 3.60 1.03 7.27
N ALA A 52 4.74 0.82 6.61
CA ALA A 52 4.94 -0.33 5.75
C ALA A 52 4.60 -1.65 6.47
N CYS A 53 5.16 -1.86 7.66
CA CYS A 53 4.89 -3.05 8.47
C CYS A 53 3.42 -3.16 8.93
N VAL A 54 2.82 -2.05 9.38
CA VAL A 54 1.40 -2.03 9.81
C VAL A 54 0.47 -2.39 8.65
N PHE A 55 0.68 -1.80 7.47
CA PHE A 55 -0.12 -2.08 6.29
C PHE A 55 0.07 -3.51 5.80
N GLU A 56 1.30 -4.01 5.76
CA GLU A 56 1.59 -5.39 5.37
C GLU A 56 0.84 -6.37 6.27
N THR A 57 0.98 -6.21 7.60
CA THR A 57 0.30 -7.05 8.59
C THR A 57 -1.22 -7.05 8.40
N VAL A 58 -1.82 -5.88 8.17
CA VAL A 58 -3.28 -5.78 8.01
C VAL A 58 -3.74 -6.37 6.69
N LEU A 59 -3.12 -6.00 5.58
CA LEU A 59 -3.55 -6.43 4.24
C LEU A 59 -3.36 -7.94 4.04
N GLU A 60 -2.32 -8.54 4.63
CA GLU A 60 -2.12 -10.00 4.57
C GLU A 60 -3.21 -10.79 5.28
N THR A 61 -3.90 -10.20 6.27
CA THR A 61 -5.03 -10.86 6.95
C THR A 61 -6.30 -10.91 6.12
N ILE A 62 -6.34 -10.22 4.97
CA ILE A 62 -7.54 -10.08 4.14
C ILE A 62 -7.33 -10.81 2.80
N PRO A 63 -7.70 -12.11 2.71
CA PRO A 63 -7.33 -12.97 1.58
C PRO A 63 -8.00 -12.59 0.25
N THR A 64 -9.03 -11.75 0.29
CA THR A 64 -9.81 -11.33 -0.88
C THR A 64 -9.25 -10.09 -1.57
N ILE A 65 -8.21 -9.44 -1.04
CA ILE A 65 -7.58 -8.30 -1.69
C ILE A 65 -6.74 -8.78 -2.87
N ASP A 66 -6.96 -8.17 -4.03
CA ASP A 66 -6.13 -8.37 -5.19
C ASP A 66 -4.72 -7.82 -4.93
N ARG A 67 -3.71 -8.67 -5.10
CA ARG A 67 -2.31 -8.34 -4.87
C ARG A 67 -1.38 -8.86 -5.95
N LEU A 68 -0.30 -8.13 -6.18
CA LEU A 68 0.81 -8.49 -7.05
C LEU A 68 2.12 -8.37 -6.27
N TYR A 69 2.94 -9.42 -6.32
CA TYR A 69 4.32 -9.37 -5.82
C TYR A 69 5.27 -9.17 -6.99
N THR A 70 6.19 -8.23 -6.86
CA THR A 70 7.17 -7.89 -7.90
C THR A 70 8.51 -7.49 -7.25
N HIS A 71 9.50 -7.19 -8.08
CA HIS A 71 10.82 -6.77 -7.65
C HIS A 71 11.26 -5.50 -8.36
N LEU A 72 11.98 -4.65 -7.64
CA LEU A 72 12.75 -3.57 -8.22
C LEU A 72 14.05 -4.11 -8.84
N ASP A 73 14.67 -3.33 -9.70
CA ASP A 73 15.97 -3.63 -10.30
C ASP A 73 17.08 -3.75 -9.25
N THR A 74 16.92 -3.06 -8.12
CA THR A 74 17.77 -3.17 -6.92
C THR A 74 17.71 -4.55 -6.25
N GLY A 75 16.68 -5.35 -6.57
CA GLY A 75 16.40 -6.64 -5.94
C GLY A 75 15.41 -6.57 -4.79
N ASP A 76 14.95 -5.37 -4.42
CA ASP A 76 13.96 -5.20 -3.35
C ASP A 76 12.59 -5.74 -3.78
N SER A 77 11.96 -6.51 -2.89
CA SER A 77 10.60 -7.01 -3.11
C SER A 77 9.57 -5.94 -2.80
N VAL A 78 8.56 -5.85 -3.65
CA VAL A 78 7.44 -4.92 -3.52
C VAL A 78 6.12 -5.68 -3.65
N ALA A 79 5.18 -5.40 -2.76
CA ALA A 79 3.82 -5.90 -2.81
C ALA A 79 2.86 -4.77 -3.17
N ILE A 80 2.06 -4.95 -4.21
CA ILE A 80 1.08 -3.97 -4.67
C ILE A 80 -0.31 -4.53 -4.43
N TYR A 81 -1.13 -3.80 -3.70
CA TYR A 81 -2.51 -4.16 -3.36
C TYR A 81 -3.47 -3.19 -4.06
N ALA A 82 -4.51 -3.72 -4.70
CA ALA A 82 -5.55 -2.93 -5.34
C ALA A 82 -6.83 -2.99 -4.50
N LEU A 83 -7.24 -1.84 -3.97
CA LEU A 83 -8.52 -1.61 -3.31
C LEU A 83 -9.42 -0.81 -4.25
N ASP A 84 -10.70 -0.71 -3.91
CA ASP A 84 -11.71 -0.05 -4.78
C ASP A 84 -11.38 1.45 -5.02
N ASP A 85 -10.80 2.13 -4.04
CA ASP A 85 -10.54 3.57 -4.05
C ASP A 85 -9.06 3.95 -3.92
N ILE A 86 -8.17 2.97 -3.65
CA ILE A 86 -6.75 3.21 -3.47
C ILE A 86 -5.89 2.01 -3.91
N ILE A 87 -4.69 2.28 -4.40
CA ILE A 87 -3.62 1.30 -4.60
C ILE A 87 -2.62 1.51 -3.47
N VAL A 88 -2.19 0.42 -2.86
CA VAL A 88 -1.19 0.42 -1.78
C VAL A 88 0.03 -0.35 -2.26
N GLU A 89 1.15 0.33 -2.43
CA GLU A 89 2.45 -0.27 -2.74
C GLU A 89 3.27 -0.34 -1.46
N ILE A 90 3.75 -1.52 -1.10
CA ILE A 90 4.53 -1.75 0.12
C ILE A 90 5.90 -2.29 -0.27
N SER A 91 6.93 -1.61 0.21
CA SER A 91 8.31 -2.09 0.24
C SER A 91 8.72 -2.35 1.70
N GLN A 92 9.94 -2.87 1.91
CA GLN A 92 10.47 -3.03 3.26
C GLN A 92 10.60 -1.71 4.03
N THR A 93 10.72 -0.57 3.34
CA THR A 93 11.08 0.72 3.96
C THR A 93 9.99 1.77 3.90
N SER A 94 8.94 1.53 3.10
CA SER A 94 7.90 2.51 2.84
C SER A 94 6.61 1.87 2.38
N VAL A 95 5.51 2.59 2.59
CA VAL A 95 4.25 2.34 1.92
C VAL A 95 3.85 3.57 1.12
N MET A 96 3.49 3.36 -0.14
CA MET A 96 2.94 4.38 -1.01
C MET A 96 1.43 4.16 -1.16
N LEU A 97 0.69 5.24 -0.95
CA LEU A 97 -0.76 5.30 -1.00
C LEU A 97 -1.15 6.12 -2.23
N ILE A 98 -1.79 5.47 -3.21
CA ILE A 98 -2.10 6.04 -4.52
C ILE A 98 -3.62 5.99 -4.73
N PRO A 99 -4.34 7.12 -4.65
CA PRO A 99 -5.76 7.15 -5.02
C PRO A 99 -5.98 6.62 -6.43
N THR A 100 -7.02 5.80 -6.66
CA THR A 100 -7.29 5.23 -7.99
C THR A 100 -7.55 6.30 -9.05
N THR A 101 -8.03 7.48 -8.63
CA THR A 101 -8.18 8.67 -9.48
C THR A 101 -6.85 9.21 -10.05
N LEU A 102 -5.72 8.83 -9.46
CA LEU A 102 -4.37 9.20 -9.87
C LEU A 102 -3.60 8.03 -10.52
N LEU A 103 -4.30 6.96 -10.92
CA LEU A 103 -3.69 5.78 -11.55
C LEU A 103 -2.78 6.17 -12.72
N THR A 104 -3.25 7.00 -13.65
CA THR A 104 -2.44 7.41 -14.82
C THR A 104 -1.11 8.05 -14.41
N SER A 105 -1.15 8.99 -13.47
CA SER A 105 0.06 9.65 -12.96
C SER A 105 1.01 8.66 -12.29
N TYR A 106 0.49 7.65 -11.59
CA TYR A 106 1.31 6.61 -10.99
C TYR A 106 1.90 5.65 -12.04
N LEU A 107 1.14 5.29 -13.09
CA LEU A 107 1.65 4.46 -14.19
C LEU A 107 2.80 5.14 -14.93
N ASP A 108 2.79 6.47 -15.04
CA ASP A 108 3.90 7.24 -15.61
C ASP A 108 5.15 7.17 -14.71
N LEU A 109 4.98 7.11 -13.38
CA LEU A 109 6.08 6.98 -12.41
C LEU A 109 6.68 5.58 -12.36
N ILE A 110 5.95 4.52 -12.76
CA ILE A 110 6.45 3.14 -12.72
C ILE A 110 7.73 2.99 -13.55
N ASP A 111 7.81 3.67 -14.70
CA ASP A 111 8.98 3.60 -15.57
C ASP A 111 10.21 4.29 -14.94
N GLU A 112 10.00 5.24 -14.02
CA GLU A 112 11.06 5.89 -13.23
C GLU A 112 11.39 5.14 -11.94
N SER A 113 10.48 4.30 -11.46
CA SER A 113 10.58 3.60 -10.17
C SER A 113 11.49 2.37 -10.19
N GLY A 114 12.00 1.98 -11.37
CA GLY A 114 12.95 0.88 -11.51
C GLY A 114 12.34 -0.50 -11.29
N TYR A 115 11.08 -0.72 -11.68
CA TYR A 115 10.47 -2.04 -11.66
C TYR A 115 11.08 -2.95 -12.73
N ARG A 116 11.53 -4.15 -12.32
CA ARG A 116 12.07 -5.14 -13.27
C ARG A 116 11.03 -5.58 -14.30
N ASP A 117 9.78 -5.71 -13.85
CA ASP A 117 8.63 -6.14 -14.66
C ASP A 117 7.58 -5.02 -14.77
N ALA A 118 8.01 -3.79 -15.08
CA ALA A 118 7.15 -2.59 -15.17
C ALA A 118 5.90 -2.80 -16.03
N GLU A 119 6.01 -3.50 -17.17
CA GLU A 119 4.88 -3.78 -18.05
C GLU A 119 3.83 -4.70 -17.40
N VAL A 120 4.28 -5.70 -16.62
CA VAL A 120 3.40 -6.62 -15.87
C VAL A 120 2.61 -5.84 -14.81
N VAL A 121 3.30 -4.96 -14.07
CA VAL A 121 2.66 -4.11 -13.05
C VAL A 121 1.60 -3.21 -13.70
N ARG A 122 1.93 -2.54 -14.82
CA ARG A 122 0.99 -1.66 -15.53
C ARG A 122 -0.26 -2.41 -16.02
N ASN A 123 -0.07 -3.56 -16.66
CA ASN A 123 -1.17 -4.36 -17.19
C ASN A 123 -2.06 -4.89 -16.06
N TRP A 124 -1.45 -5.33 -14.95
CA TRP A 124 -2.19 -5.80 -13.78
C TRP A 124 -3.04 -4.66 -13.18
N LEU A 125 -2.47 -3.48 -12.94
CA LEU A 125 -3.18 -2.33 -12.37
C LEU A 125 -4.37 -1.89 -13.23
N LYS A 126 -4.18 -1.77 -14.56
CA LYS A 126 -5.28 -1.44 -15.49
C LYS A 126 -6.42 -2.45 -15.40
N SER A 127 -6.08 -3.75 -15.35
CA SER A 127 -7.08 -4.82 -15.24
C SER A 127 -7.88 -4.83 -13.94
N ARG A 128 -7.39 -4.16 -12.88
CA ARG A 128 -8.05 -4.12 -11.56
C ARG A 128 -8.80 -2.82 -11.29
N VAL A 129 -8.31 -1.70 -11.80
CA VAL A 129 -8.83 -0.37 -11.44
C VAL A 129 -9.78 0.18 -12.51
N GLU A 130 -9.64 -0.21 -13.78
CA GLU A 130 -10.49 0.28 -14.87
C GLU A 130 -11.80 -0.53 -15.06
N HIS A 131 -12.18 -1.38 -14.09
CA HIS A 131 -13.38 -2.24 -14.16
C HIS A 131 -14.51 -1.79 -13.23
#